data_AF-A0A426U1S8-F1
#
_entry.id   AF-A0A426U1S8-F1
#
_cell.length_a   1.000
_cell.length_b   1.000
_cell.length_c   1.000
_cell.angle_alpha   90.00
_cell.angle_beta   90.00
_cell.angle_gamma   90.00
#
_symmetry.space_group_name_H-M   'P 1'
#
loop_
_entity.id
_entity.type
_entity.pdbx_description
1 polymer ?
#
loop_
_entity_poly.entity_id
_entity_poly.type
_entity_poly.pdbx_seq_one_letter_code
_entity_poly.pdbx_strand_id
1 'polypeptide(L)'
;MTYTASCVVVLSGYSMRALGAWGVLTDLADISEAAWRKRVRKSGPWLGWLLGALLAVAPANPPPTKRRVRLIDATRLGEVGGRGDAWRVHMDYDFTAGKMNRVVVTDRSKGEHLGHYALEEGDILVADSGYGYRRSIKLLHDMRMGAMPHAHELRLGDAPKPACSR
;
A
#
# COMPACT_ATOMS: atom_id res chain seq x y z
N MET A 1 19.44 14.46 -7.47
CA MET A 1 19.51 14.74 -6.02
C MET A 1 18.14 14.75 -5.31
N THR A 2 17.02 14.44 -5.97
CA THR A 2 15.67 14.46 -5.36
C THR A 2 15.27 13.17 -4.64
N TYR A 3 15.93 12.04 -4.87
CA TYR A 3 15.51 10.73 -4.36
C TYR A 3 16.11 10.38 -2.98
N THR A 4 17.31 10.85 -2.67
CA THR A 4 18.04 10.47 -1.44
C THR A 4 17.28 10.84 -0.18
N ALA A 5 16.65 12.01 -0.17
CA ALA A 5 15.94 12.48 1.01
C ALA A 5 14.59 11.77 1.24
N SER A 6 13.97 11.23 0.19
CA SER A 6 12.76 10.43 0.32
C SER A 6 13.05 9.03 0.91
N CYS A 7 14.25 8.46 0.71
CA CYS A 7 14.66 7.20 1.36
C CYS A 7 14.73 7.34 2.89
N VAL A 8 15.28 8.45 3.37
CA VAL A 8 15.57 8.63 4.81
C VAL A 8 14.29 8.70 5.63
N VAL A 9 13.24 9.35 5.12
CA VAL A 9 11.91 9.38 5.77
C VAL A 9 11.33 7.98 5.95
N VAL A 10 11.43 7.16 4.91
CA VAL A 10 10.79 5.84 4.86
C VAL A 10 11.50 4.85 5.78
N LEU A 11 12.83 4.93 5.86
CA LEU A 11 13.64 3.94 6.57
C LEU A 11 13.91 4.31 8.05
N SER A 12 13.80 5.59 8.42
CA SER A 12 14.28 6.08 9.73
C SER A 12 13.17 6.39 10.73
N GLY A 13 11.90 6.46 10.30
CA GLY A 13 10.76 6.78 11.17
C GLY A 13 10.80 8.19 11.78
N TYR A 14 11.63 9.10 11.24
CA TYR A 14 11.80 10.44 11.78
C TYR A 14 10.56 11.31 11.60
N SER A 15 10.31 12.17 12.59
CA SER A 15 9.37 13.28 12.42
C SER A 15 9.88 14.22 11.31
N MET A 16 8.97 14.96 10.66
CA MET A 16 9.35 15.90 9.60
C MET A 16 10.33 16.98 10.09
N ARG A 17 10.26 17.33 11.39
CA ARG A 17 11.20 18.25 12.04
C ARG A 17 12.59 17.62 12.19
N ALA A 18 12.66 16.38 12.66
CA ALA A 18 13.90 15.64 12.79
C ALA A 18 14.56 15.40 11.42
N LEU A 19 13.77 15.11 10.38
CA LEU A 19 14.24 15.02 9.00
C LEU A 19 14.84 16.34 8.52
N GLY A 20 14.17 17.47 8.80
CA GLY A 20 14.68 18.80 8.44
C GLY A 20 16.01 19.10 9.11
N ALA A 21 16.12 18.85 10.42
CA ALA A 21 17.36 19.02 11.16
C ALA A 21 18.48 18.11 10.62
N TRP A 22 18.17 16.84 10.35
CA TRP A 22 19.13 15.91 9.76
C TRP A 22 19.60 16.36 8.36
N GLY A 23 18.68 16.87 7.54
CA GLY A 23 19.01 17.39 6.21
C GLY A 23 19.98 18.56 6.24
N VAL A 24 19.88 19.43 7.26
CA VAL A 24 20.82 20.53 7.49
C VAL A 24 22.16 20.01 8.01
N LEU A 25 22.14 19.12 9.02
CA LEU A 25 23.34 18.57 9.64
C LEU A 25 24.20 17.73 8.67
N THR A 26 23.59 17.16 7.64
CA THR A 26 24.26 16.36 6.61
C THR A 26 24.58 17.15 5.33
N ASP A 27 24.32 18.46 5.32
CA ASP A 27 24.46 19.34 4.14
C ASP A 27 23.67 18.85 2.91
N LEU A 28 22.59 18.09 3.15
CA LEU A 28 21.77 17.54 2.07
C LEU A 28 20.73 18.56 1.58
N ALA A 29 20.10 19.27 2.51
CA ALA A 29 19.11 20.31 2.22
C ALA A 29 18.77 21.14 3.45
N ASP A 30 18.81 22.46 3.30
CA ASP A 30 18.23 23.43 4.23
C ASP A 30 16.87 23.91 3.71
N ILE A 31 15.81 23.19 4.08
CA ILE A 31 14.44 23.53 3.70
C ILE A 31 13.47 23.34 4.86
N SER A 32 12.40 24.13 4.85
CA SER A 32 11.38 24.09 5.89
C SER A 32 10.63 22.76 5.98
N GLU A 33 10.07 22.46 7.15
CA GLU A 33 9.21 21.29 7.38
C GLU A 33 8.05 21.21 6.36
N ALA A 34 7.44 22.35 6.04
CA ALA A 34 6.36 22.43 5.06
C ALA A 34 6.84 22.06 3.64
N ALA A 35 8.08 22.43 3.28
CA ALA A 35 8.69 22.05 2.01
C ALA A 35 8.99 20.54 1.97
N TRP A 36 9.51 19.96 3.06
CA TRP A 36 9.68 18.51 3.21
C TRP A 36 8.38 17.75 3.00
N ARG A 37 7.31 18.13 3.72
CA ARG A 37 5.99 17.51 3.62
C ARG A 37 5.43 17.55 2.20
N LYS A 38 5.61 18.69 1.49
CA LYS A 38 5.20 18.83 0.08
C LYS A 38 5.97 17.87 -0.83
N ARG A 39 7.28 17.69 -0.61
CA ARG A 39 8.12 16.76 -1.40
C ARG A 39 7.74 15.31 -1.16
N VAL A 40 7.60 14.89 0.11
CA VAL A 40 7.21 13.52 0.47
C VAL A 40 5.83 13.17 -0.10
N ARG A 41 4.86 14.10 -0.04
CA ARG A 41 3.54 13.89 -0.66
C ARG A 41 3.62 13.68 -2.18
N LYS A 42 4.61 14.27 -2.86
CA LYS A 42 4.81 14.11 -4.30
C LYS A 42 5.64 12.87 -4.66
N SER A 43 6.33 12.24 -3.70
CA SER A 43 7.15 11.06 -3.97
C SER A 43 6.37 9.75 -4.01
N GLY A 44 5.04 9.77 -3.95
CA GLY A 44 4.18 8.56 -3.97
C GLY A 44 4.54 7.55 -5.08
N PRO A 45 4.64 7.96 -6.36
CA PRO A 45 5.05 7.05 -7.43
C PRO A 45 6.45 6.44 -7.23
N TRP A 46 7.40 7.26 -6.77
CA TRP A 46 8.76 6.79 -6.48
C TRP A 46 8.80 5.83 -5.28
N LEU A 47 7.99 6.08 -4.24
CA LEU A 47 7.84 5.18 -3.10
C LEU A 47 7.22 3.85 -3.52
N GLY A 48 6.23 3.87 -4.40
CA GLY A 48 5.64 2.66 -4.98
C GLY A 48 6.67 1.84 -5.76
N TRP A 49 7.50 2.51 -6.57
CA TRP A 49 8.61 1.86 -7.26
C TRP A 49 9.65 1.28 -6.28
N LEU A 50 10.07 2.06 -5.27
CA LEU A 50 11.05 1.61 -4.29
C LEU A 50 10.54 0.39 -3.51
N LEU A 51 9.28 0.41 -3.09
CA LEU A 51 8.65 -0.73 -2.43
C LEU A 51 8.64 -1.97 -3.34
N GLY A 52 8.27 -1.79 -4.60
CA GLY A 52 8.30 -2.86 -5.60
C GLY A 52 9.71 -3.43 -5.78
N ALA A 53 10.73 -2.57 -5.82
CA ALA A 53 12.13 -2.99 -5.95
C ALA A 53 12.66 -3.72 -4.70
N LEU A 54 12.32 -3.25 -3.50
CA LEU A 54 12.74 -3.88 -2.24
C LEU A 54 12.07 -5.24 -2.01
N LEU A 55 10.85 -5.40 -2.50
CA LEU A 55 10.09 -6.65 -2.38
C LEU A 55 10.17 -7.54 -3.63
N ALA A 56 10.96 -7.14 -4.64
CA ALA A 56 11.23 -7.95 -5.83
C ALA A 56 12.17 -9.10 -5.45
N VAL A 57 11.61 -10.13 -4.84
CA VAL A 57 12.33 -11.30 -4.34
C VAL A 57 11.76 -12.52 -5.04
N ALA A 58 12.59 -13.17 -5.85
CA ALA A 58 12.22 -14.45 -6.42
C ALA A 58 11.99 -15.45 -5.28
N PRO A 59 10.91 -16.24 -5.30
CA PRO A 59 10.66 -17.23 -4.26
C PRO A 59 11.81 -18.25 -4.26
N ALA A 60 12.48 -18.40 -3.12
CA ALA A 60 13.60 -19.34 -2.99
C ALA A 60 13.17 -20.78 -3.31
N ASN A 61 11.94 -21.12 -2.92
CA ASN A 61 11.24 -22.34 -3.31
C ASN A 61 9.91 -21.94 -3.97
N PRO A 62 9.81 -21.97 -5.31
CA PRO A 62 8.55 -21.70 -5.97
C PRO A 62 7.50 -22.75 -5.57
N PRO A 63 6.22 -22.35 -5.49
CA PRO A 63 5.17 -23.28 -5.12
C PRO A 63 5.03 -24.38 -6.18
N PRO A 64 4.62 -25.62 -5.82
CA PRO A 64 4.50 -26.75 -6.75
C PRO A 64 3.23 -26.64 -7.63
N THR A 65 2.98 -25.46 -8.20
CA THR A 65 1.80 -25.14 -9.00
C THR A 65 2.16 -24.15 -10.10
N LYS A 66 1.48 -24.25 -11.24
CA LYS A 66 1.57 -23.27 -12.33
C LYS A 66 0.59 -22.10 -12.15
N ARG A 67 -0.28 -22.16 -11.14
CA ARG A 67 -1.22 -21.08 -10.81
C ARG A 67 -0.51 -19.94 -10.10
N ARG A 68 -1.02 -18.72 -10.27
CA ARG A 68 -0.51 -17.55 -9.56
C ARG A 68 -0.93 -17.62 -8.10
N VAL A 69 0.03 -17.49 -7.19
CA VAL A 69 -0.21 -17.45 -5.75
C VAL A 69 -0.14 -15.99 -5.30
N ARG A 70 -1.24 -15.49 -4.73
CA ARG A 70 -1.40 -14.10 -4.31
C ARG A 70 -1.45 -14.04 -2.79
N LEU A 71 -0.52 -13.31 -2.19
CA LEU A 71 -0.52 -13.04 -0.75
C LEU A 71 -1.23 -11.71 -0.51
N ILE A 72 -2.31 -11.76 0.26
CA ILE A 72 -3.16 -10.62 0.55
C ILE A 72 -3.12 -10.34 2.04
N ASP A 73 -2.76 -9.10 2.38
CA ASP A 73 -2.72 -8.64 3.77
C ASP A 73 -3.26 -7.20 3.87
N ALA A 74 -3.74 -6.82 5.05
CA ALA A 74 -4.08 -5.44 5.35
C ALA A 74 -3.63 -5.04 6.75
N THR A 75 -2.88 -3.95 6.83
CA THR A 75 -2.39 -3.39 8.08
C THR A 75 -3.15 -2.10 8.43
N ARG A 76 -3.60 -1.99 9.67
CA ARG A 76 -4.21 -0.76 10.21
C ARG A 76 -3.13 0.21 10.67
N LEU A 77 -3.25 1.46 10.26
CA LEU A 77 -2.40 2.57 10.69
C LEU A 77 -3.23 3.54 11.54
N GLY A 78 -2.73 3.82 12.75
CA GLY A 78 -3.32 4.84 13.61
C GLY A 78 -3.02 6.25 13.10
N GLU A 79 -4.00 7.14 13.16
CA GLU A 79 -3.76 8.58 12.97
C GLU A 79 -3.21 9.19 14.27
N VAL A 80 -2.12 9.95 14.15
CA VAL A 80 -1.54 10.67 15.30
C VAL A 80 -2.41 11.89 15.62
N GLY A 81 -3.08 11.89 16.77
CA GLY A 81 -3.88 13.02 17.28
C GLY A 81 -5.31 13.12 16.71
N GLY A 82 -5.79 12.10 15.99
CA GLY A 82 -7.11 12.10 15.33
C GLY A 82 -8.27 11.56 16.17
N ARG A 83 -9.51 11.85 15.74
CA ARG A 83 -10.79 11.42 16.36
C ARG A 83 -11.25 9.99 15.97
N GLY A 84 -10.34 9.18 15.40
CA GLY A 84 -10.61 7.77 15.11
C GLY A 84 -10.64 7.37 13.63
N ASP A 85 -10.03 8.16 12.74
CA ASP A 85 -9.83 7.78 11.34
C ASP A 85 -8.59 6.91 11.20
N ALA A 86 -8.76 5.62 11.55
CA ALA A 86 -7.76 4.61 11.28
C ALA A 86 -7.65 4.41 9.76
N TRP A 87 -6.44 4.53 9.23
CA TRP A 87 -6.13 4.19 7.86
C TRP A 87 -5.86 2.69 7.75
N ARG A 88 -6.02 2.15 6.54
CA ARG A 88 -5.69 0.77 6.22
C ARG A 88 -4.84 0.73 4.97
N VAL A 89 -3.74 0.00 5.02
CA VAL A 89 -2.91 -0.31 3.87
C VAL A 89 -3.20 -1.75 3.49
N HIS A 90 -3.79 -1.93 2.32
CA HIS A 90 -4.11 -3.20 1.68
C HIS A 90 -2.99 -3.54 0.71
N MET A 91 -2.43 -4.74 0.83
CA MET A 91 -1.29 -5.20 0.05
C MET A 91 -1.65 -6.49 -0.68
N ASP A 92 -1.16 -6.57 -1.91
CA ASP A 92 -1.30 -7.73 -2.79
C ASP A 92 0.03 -8.02 -3.46
N TYR A 93 0.62 -9.14 -3.07
CA TYR A 93 1.92 -9.62 -3.52
C TYR A 93 1.76 -10.88 -4.36
N ASP A 94 2.31 -10.85 -5.59
CA ASP A 94 2.37 -12.03 -6.45
C ASP A 94 3.60 -12.85 -6.05
N PHE A 95 3.36 -13.91 -5.27
CA PHE A 95 4.41 -14.80 -4.77
C PHE A 95 5.04 -15.61 -5.90
N THR A 96 4.26 -15.98 -6.91
CA THR A 96 4.75 -16.75 -8.06
C THR A 96 5.71 -15.92 -8.91
N ALA A 97 5.39 -14.64 -9.13
CA ALA A 97 6.25 -13.72 -9.87
C ALA A 97 7.28 -12.99 -9.00
N GLY A 98 7.22 -13.13 -7.68
CA GLY A 98 8.13 -12.48 -6.73
C GLY A 98 8.05 -10.95 -6.77
N LYS A 99 6.84 -10.38 -6.96
CA LYS A 99 6.68 -8.93 -7.15
C LYS A 99 5.46 -8.38 -6.41
N MET A 100 5.58 -7.13 -5.96
CA MET A 100 4.43 -6.38 -5.45
C MET A 100 3.50 -6.04 -6.61
N ASN A 101 2.22 -6.42 -6.51
CA ASN A 101 1.25 -6.18 -7.57
C ASN A 101 0.42 -4.93 -7.30
N ARG A 102 -0.11 -4.78 -6.08
CA ARG A 102 -0.94 -3.61 -5.73
C ARG A 102 -0.81 -3.23 -4.26
N VAL A 103 -0.84 -1.93 -4.01
CA VAL A 103 -1.01 -1.34 -2.68
C VAL A 103 -2.15 -0.32 -2.73
N VAL A 104 -3.12 -0.45 -1.84
CA VAL A 104 -4.26 0.47 -1.74
C VAL A 104 -4.34 1.00 -0.32
N VAL A 105 -4.51 2.32 -0.17
CA VAL A 105 -4.73 2.94 1.14
C VAL A 105 -6.18 3.38 1.24
N THR A 106 -6.88 2.95 2.28
CA THR A 106 -8.27 3.34 2.55
C THR A 106 -8.44 3.89 3.95
N ASP A 107 -9.53 4.61 4.18
CA ASP A 107 -9.95 5.05 5.52
C ASP A 107 -10.72 3.94 6.28
N ARG A 108 -11.29 4.29 7.43
CA ARG A 108 -12.05 3.39 8.29
C ARG A 108 -13.32 2.84 7.65
N SER A 109 -13.97 3.61 6.75
CA SER A 109 -15.26 3.29 6.15
C SER A 109 -15.18 2.10 5.19
N LYS A 110 -14.00 1.85 4.62
CA LYS A 110 -13.73 0.70 3.77
C LYS A 110 -13.15 -0.44 4.59
N GLY A 111 -13.92 -1.52 4.69
CA GLY A 111 -13.52 -2.75 5.35
C GLY A 111 -12.49 -3.55 4.55
N GLU A 112 -11.92 -4.55 5.22
CA GLU A 112 -11.07 -5.57 4.61
C GLU A 112 -11.96 -6.50 3.76
N HIS A 113 -11.80 -6.47 2.43
CA HIS A 113 -12.50 -7.38 1.53
C HIS A 113 -11.72 -7.57 0.22
N LEU A 114 -11.95 -8.69 -0.46
CA LEU A 114 -11.22 -9.04 -1.68
C LEU A 114 -11.50 -8.14 -2.89
N GLY A 115 -12.58 -7.35 -2.86
CA GLY A 115 -12.94 -6.43 -3.95
C GLY A 115 -11.96 -5.27 -4.20
N HIS A 116 -10.91 -5.10 -3.38
CA HIS A 116 -9.87 -4.09 -3.63
C HIS A 116 -8.81 -4.56 -4.64
N TYR A 117 -8.82 -5.86 -4.99
CA TYR A 117 -7.76 -6.49 -5.78
C TYR A 117 -8.25 -6.91 -7.17
N ALA A 118 -7.37 -6.83 -8.16
CA ALA A 118 -7.62 -7.40 -9.49
C ALA A 118 -7.24 -8.89 -9.45
N LEU A 119 -8.23 -9.72 -9.12
CA LEU A 119 -8.11 -11.17 -9.04
C LEU A 119 -8.57 -11.79 -10.36
N GLU A 120 -7.99 -12.91 -10.75
CA GLU A 120 -8.42 -13.67 -11.93
C GLU A 120 -8.82 -15.09 -11.55
N GLU A 121 -9.60 -15.74 -12.41
CA GLU A 121 -9.92 -17.14 -12.24
C GLU A 121 -8.64 -17.98 -12.25
N GLY A 122 -8.54 -18.92 -11.31
CA GLY A 122 -7.37 -19.77 -11.14
C GLY A 122 -6.28 -19.20 -10.23
N ASP A 123 -6.42 -17.96 -9.74
CA ASP A 123 -5.54 -17.44 -8.68
C ASP A 123 -5.74 -18.24 -7.37
N ILE A 124 -4.63 -18.56 -6.72
CA ILE A 124 -4.62 -19.13 -5.36
C ILE A 124 -4.39 -17.96 -4.40
N LEU A 125 -5.38 -17.65 -3.57
CA LEU A 125 -5.29 -16.57 -2.60
C LEU A 125 -4.88 -17.11 -1.25
N VAL A 126 -3.86 -16.49 -0.65
CA VAL A 126 -3.46 -16.70 0.73
C VAL A 126 -3.71 -15.40 1.47
N ALA A 127 -4.63 -15.44 2.43
CA ALA A 127 -5.04 -14.28 3.20
C ALA A 127 -5.42 -14.73 4.62
N ASP A 128 -5.51 -13.79 5.56
CA ASP A 128 -6.05 -14.08 6.88
C ASP A 128 -7.51 -14.58 6.79
N SER A 129 -7.89 -15.39 7.77
CA SER A 129 -9.23 -15.94 8.01
C SER A 129 -10.36 -14.90 7.93
N GLY A 130 -10.10 -13.65 8.30
CA GLY A 130 -11.05 -12.54 8.17
C GLY A 130 -11.54 -12.31 6.73
N TYR A 131 -10.72 -12.64 5.72
CA TYR A 131 -11.10 -12.58 4.32
C TYR A 131 -12.05 -13.71 3.90
N GLY A 132 -12.23 -14.75 4.71
CA GLY A 132 -13.15 -15.87 4.47
C GLY A 132 -14.63 -15.54 4.68
N TYR A 133 -14.97 -14.28 4.98
CA TYR A 133 -16.37 -13.89 5.22
C TYR A 133 -17.24 -13.99 3.95
N ARG A 134 -18.55 -14.24 4.13
CA ARG A 134 -19.54 -14.50 3.07
C ARG A 134 -19.46 -13.56 1.86
N ARG A 135 -19.19 -12.26 2.08
CA ARG A 135 -19.08 -11.27 1.00
C ARG A 135 -17.91 -11.54 0.06
N SER A 136 -16.73 -11.86 0.61
CA SER A 136 -15.53 -12.19 -0.16
C SER A 136 -15.70 -13.52 -0.89
N ILE A 137 -16.28 -14.53 -0.24
CA ILE A 137 -16.56 -15.82 -0.88
C ILE A 137 -17.58 -15.67 -2.01
N LYS A 138 -18.64 -14.87 -1.81
CA LYS A 138 -19.61 -14.56 -2.87
C LYS A 138 -18.93 -13.86 -4.06
N LEU A 139 -18.06 -12.88 -3.81
CA LEU A 139 -17.30 -12.21 -4.86
C LEU A 139 -16.51 -13.23 -5.71
N LEU A 140 -15.73 -14.10 -5.08
CA LEU A 140 -14.95 -15.12 -5.77
C LEU A 140 -15.82 -16.12 -6.52
N HIS A 141 -16.96 -16.49 -5.93
CA HIS A 141 -17.94 -17.37 -6.57
C HIS A 141 -18.53 -16.71 -7.83
N ASP A 142 -18.97 -15.46 -7.75
CA ASP A 142 -19.52 -14.72 -8.88
C ASP A 142 -18.47 -14.57 -10.01
N MET A 143 -17.20 -14.30 -9.65
CA MET A 143 -16.09 -14.25 -10.60
C MET A 143 -15.85 -15.58 -11.31
N ARG A 144 -15.86 -16.71 -10.58
CA ARG A 144 -15.76 -18.06 -11.15
C ARG A 144 -16.92 -18.36 -12.12
N MET A 145 -18.09 -17.79 -11.87
CA MET A 145 -19.27 -17.96 -12.72
C MET A 145 -19.31 -16.95 -13.89
N GLY A 146 -18.25 -16.15 -14.11
CA GLY A 146 -18.14 -15.20 -15.22
C GLY A 146 -18.80 -13.84 -15.00
N ALA A 147 -19.33 -13.55 -13.81
CA ALA A 147 -19.88 -12.25 -13.45
C ALA A 147 -18.76 -11.35 -12.91
N MET A 148 -18.11 -10.59 -13.78
CA MET A 148 -17.02 -9.69 -13.40
C MET A 148 -17.54 -8.45 -12.67
N PRO A 149 -17.17 -8.21 -11.40
CA PRO A 149 -17.42 -6.94 -10.76
C PRO A 149 -16.37 -5.92 -11.24
N HIS A 150 -16.81 -4.71 -11.59
CA HIS A 150 -15.92 -3.61 -11.92
C HIS A 150 -14.95 -3.33 -10.75
N ALA A 151 -13.66 -3.58 -10.96
CA ALA A 151 -12.63 -3.13 -10.04
C ALA A 151 -12.55 -1.60 -10.10
N HIS A 152 -12.84 -0.92 -8.99
CA HIS A 152 -12.56 0.50 -8.89
C HIS A 152 -11.03 0.71 -8.88
N GLU A 153 -10.51 1.22 -10.00
CA GLU A 153 -9.14 1.71 -10.14
C GLU A 153 -9.01 3.01 -9.32
N LEU A 154 -8.78 2.90 -8.01
CA LEU A 154 -8.35 4.06 -7.23
C LEU A 154 -6.84 4.23 -7.39
N ARG A 155 -6.43 5.30 -8.08
CA ARG A 155 -5.02 5.60 -8.31
C ARG A 155 -4.39 6.13 -7.03
N LEU A 156 -3.09 5.88 -6.87
CA LEU A 156 -2.26 6.40 -5.78
C LEU A 156 -2.15 7.93 -5.90
N GLY A 157 -3.24 8.64 -5.57
CA GLY A 157 -3.46 10.05 -5.85
C GLY A 157 -4.84 10.55 -5.41
N ASP A 158 -5.81 9.64 -5.26
CA ASP A 158 -7.20 9.96 -4.87
C ASP A 158 -7.44 9.89 -3.35
N ALA A 159 -6.39 9.96 -2.53
CA ALA A 159 -6.57 10.07 -1.09
C ALA A 159 -7.42 11.34 -0.81
N PRO A 160 -8.59 11.21 -0.15
CA PRO A 160 -9.40 12.38 0.19
C PRO A 160 -8.54 13.35 1.00
N LYS A 161 -8.57 14.63 0.63
CA LYS A 161 -7.94 15.68 1.43
C LYS A 161 -8.44 15.52 2.87
N PRO A 162 -7.57 15.47 3.90
CA PRO A 162 -8.04 15.49 5.26
C PRO A 162 -8.90 16.75 5.45
N ALA A 163 -10.10 16.57 5.99
CA ALA A 163 -11.00 17.66 6.29
C ALA A 163 -10.26 18.63 7.22
N CYS A 164 -9.98 19.84 6.73
CA CYS A 164 -9.42 20.91 7.52
C CYS A 164 -10.52 21.37 8.48
N SER A 165 -10.53 20.88 9.72
CA SER A 165 -11.29 21.53 10.78
C SER A 165 -10.55 22.83 11.16
N ARG A 166 -11.25 23.96 11.01
CA ARG A 166 -10.86 25.26 11.58
C ARG A 166 -10.76 25.17 13.11
#